data_AF-A0AAN6TAI9-F1
#
_entry.id   AF-A0AAN6TAI9-F1
#
_cell.length_a   1.000
_cell.length_b   1.000
_cell.length_c   1.000
_cell.angle_alpha   90.00
_cell.angle_beta   90.00
_cell.angle_gamma   90.00
#
_symmetry.space_group_name_H-M   'P 1'
#
loop_
_entity.id
_entity.type
_entity.pdbx_description
1 polymer ?
#
loop_
_entity_poly.entity_id
_entity_poly.type
_entity_poly.pdbx_seq_one_letter_code
_entity_poly.pdbx_strand_id
1 'polypeptide(L)'
;MANWKFSFFFLLVSLLGAALAVPDNVYRADQRDPNAIRTSRGFKSRGSDQGISLIEHVSKVYGKGHSPMRDPWISTSEREDIGKLPTVSKPCWVYVIDTKDIANRFESADGAFQKEGKENPHKDEKEWAAKLDIPQTSIKEFYRMWNDKGTLKRSKVYTWDTWAQREQENDGQDGNGKGKGGKGGKGKGGKGKGGKGQGGKGKGGKGKGGKGQGGKGKGGKGKGGKGQGGLGKGKGTFRNGRRHQAVYVTF
;
A
#
# COMPACT_ATOMS: atom_id res chain seq x y z
N MET A 1 -45.20 -6.70 60.79
CA MET A 1 -45.39 -6.49 59.35
C MET A 1 -44.03 -6.22 58.73
N ALA A 2 -43.72 -6.90 57.61
CA ALA A 2 -42.37 -7.32 57.24
C ALA A 2 -41.52 -6.23 56.57
N ASN A 3 -40.24 -6.15 56.97
CA ASN A 3 -39.19 -5.33 56.38
C ASN A 3 -38.51 -6.07 55.22
N TRP A 4 -38.79 -5.67 53.98
CA TRP A 4 -38.12 -6.21 52.80
C TRP A 4 -36.88 -5.38 52.47
N LYS A 5 -35.69 -5.89 52.86
CA LYS A 5 -34.40 -5.29 52.46
C LYS A 5 -34.08 -5.71 51.03
N PHE A 6 -34.23 -4.79 50.08
CA PHE A 6 -33.70 -4.93 48.71
C PHE A 6 -32.17 -4.85 48.78
N SER A 7 -31.49 -5.99 48.76
CA SER A 7 -30.04 -6.04 48.58
C SER A 7 -29.74 -5.86 47.09
N PHE A 8 -29.45 -4.62 46.68
CA PHE A 8 -28.81 -4.32 45.41
C PHE A 8 -27.36 -4.83 45.46
N PHE A 9 -27.17 -6.12 45.19
CA PHE A 9 -25.85 -6.67 44.91
C PHE A 9 -25.45 -6.15 43.53
N PHE A 10 -24.84 -4.97 43.48
CA PHE A 10 -24.11 -4.51 42.30
C PHE A 10 -22.91 -5.46 42.13
N LEU A 11 -23.16 -6.54 41.39
CA LEU A 11 -22.13 -7.40 40.83
C LEU A 11 -21.36 -6.52 39.84
N LEU A 12 -20.38 -5.79 40.35
CA LEU A 12 -19.34 -5.12 39.58
C LEU A 12 -18.50 -6.23 38.94
N VAL A 13 -19.08 -6.90 37.93
CA VAL A 13 -18.37 -7.81 37.05
C VAL A 13 -17.32 -6.93 36.38
N SER A 14 -16.14 -6.99 36.97
CA SER A 14 -14.93 -6.37 36.48
C SER A 14 -14.62 -7.11 35.19
N LEU A 15 -15.23 -6.64 34.09
CA LEU A 15 -14.95 -7.09 32.75
C LEU A 15 -13.55 -6.57 32.40
N LEU A 16 -12.53 -7.12 33.07
CA LEU A 16 -11.15 -7.06 32.60
C LEU A 16 -11.15 -7.83 31.28
N GLY A 17 -11.48 -7.13 30.20
CA GLY A 17 -11.26 -7.64 28.86
C GLY A 17 -9.78 -7.96 28.76
N ALA A 18 -9.45 -9.24 28.64
CA ALA A 18 -8.09 -9.67 28.39
C ALA A 18 -7.62 -8.93 27.13
N ALA A 19 -6.62 -8.06 27.27
CA ALA A 19 -6.01 -7.41 26.13
C ALA A 19 -5.48 -8.53 25.22
N LEU A 20 -6.01 -8.64 24.00
CA LEU A 20 -5.56 -9.63 23.04
C LEU A 20 -4.08 -9.36 22.75
N ALA A 21 -3.24 -10.37 22.95
CA ALA A 21 -1.85 -10.28 22.56
C ALA A 21 -1.75 -10.14 21.03
N VAL A 22 -0.83 -9.30 20.56
CA VAL A 22 -0.56 -9.18 19.13
C VAL A 22 -0.06 -10.54 18.61
N PRO A 23 -0.62 -11.08 17.52
CA PRO A 23 -0.17 -12.33 16.92
C PRO A 23 1.29 -12.23 16.49
N ASP A 24 2.06 -13.30 16.72
CA ASP A 24 3.48 -13.38 16.30
C ASP A 24 3.70 -13.00 14.83
N ASN A 25 2.74 -13.35 13.96
CA ASN A 25 2.77 -12.96 12.56
C ASN A 25 1.42 -12.40 12.11
N VAL A 26 1.48 -11.37 11.27
CA VAL A 26 0.32 -10.85 10.51
C VAL A 26 0.64 -10.84 9.02
N TYR A 27 -0.41 -10.79 8.20
CA TYR A 27 -0.34 -10.91 6.75
C TYR A 27 -0.88 -9.65 6.10
N ARG A 28 -0.20 -9.21 5.03
CA ARG A 28 -0.65 -8.08 4.22
C ARG A 28 -0.59 -8.41 2.74
N ALA A 29 -1.73 -8.33 2.06
CA ALA A 29 -1.79 -8.33 0.60
C ALA A 29 -1.50 -6.91 0.08
N ASP A 30 -0.60 -6.79 -0.90
CA ASP A 30 -0.22 -5.51 -1.50
C ASP A 30 0.13 -5.69 -2.98
N GLN A 31 -0.15 -4.69 -3.82
CA GLN A 31 0.14 -4.75 -5.26
C GLN A 31 1.61 -4.47 -5.58
N ARG A 32 2.32 -3.79 -4.67
CA ARG A 32 3.74 -3.51 -4.83
C ARG A 32 4.54 -4.80 -4.77
N ASP A 33 5.50 -4.93 -5.67
CA ASP A 33 6.46 -6.03 -5.65
C ASP A 33 7.52 -5.82 -4.55
N PRO A 34 8.31 -6.87 -4.23
CA PRO A 34 9.28 -6.81 -3.16
C PRO A 34 10.36 -5.72 -3.34
N ASN A 35 10.71 -5.33 -4.56
CA ASN A 35 11.68 -4.25 -4.80
C ASN A 35 11.11 -2.89 -4.44
N ALA A 36 9.85 -2.65 -4.77
CA ALA A 36 9.16 -1.44 -4.36
C ALA A 36 9.09 -1.35 -2.83
N ILE A 37 8.75 -2.45 -2.13
CA ILE A 37 8.72 -2.51 -0.66
C ILE A 37 10.11 -2.30 -0.05
N ARG A 38 11.14 -2.92 -0.61
CA ARG A 38 12.54 -2.73 -0.19
C ARG A 38 12.98 -1.27 -0.37
N THR A 39 12.65 -0.67 -1.52
CA THR A 39 12.97 0.73 -1.82
C THR A 39 12.28 1.70 -0.85
N SER A 40 11.03 1.42 -0.45
CA SER A 40 10.30 2.21 0.55
C SER A 40 10.68 1.90 2.00
N ARG A 41 11.62 0.97 2.22
CA ARG A 41 12.04 0.49 3.55
C ARG A 41 10.86 -0.05 4.37
N GLY A 42 9.97 -0.79 3.71
CA GLY A 42 8.77 -1.39 4.31
C GLY A 42 7.47 -0.67 3.93
N PHE A 43 6.44 -0.85 4.75
CA PHE A 43 5.12 -0.23 4.55
C PHE A 43 5.04 1.11 5.29
N LYS A 44 4.42 2.09 4.66
CA LYS A 44 4.16 3.41 5.21
C LYS A 44 2.66 3.70 5.13
N SER A 45 2.10 4.28 6.18
CA SER A 45 0.75 4.83 6.18
C SER A 45 0.65 5.97 5.18
N ARG A 46 -0.58 6.36 4.83
CA ARG A 46 -0.81 7.46 3.88
C ARG A 46 -0.56 8.82 4.52
N GLY A 47 -0.85 8.93 5.82
CA GLY A 47 -0.66 10.15 6.60
C GLY A 47 0.22 10.01 7.81
N SER A 48 0.36 11.14 8.50
CA SER A 48 0.97 11.22 9.83
C SER A 48 -0.07 10.95 10.92
N ASP A 49 0.38 10.88 12.18
CA ASP A 49 -0.51 10.74 13.34
C ASP A 49 -1.32 12.03 13.54
N GLN A 50 -2.53 12.08 12.99
CA GLN A 50 -3.42 13.25 13.05
C GLN A 50 -4.70 12.98 13.87
N GLY A 51 -4.66 12.00 14.78
CA GLY A 51 -5.80 11.69 15.64
C GLY A 51 -6.92 10.91 14.95
N ILE A 52 -6.70 10.39 13.73
CA ILE A 52 -7.64 9.45 13.09
C ILE A 52 -7.62 8.14 13.89
N SER A 53 -8.77 7.74 14.42
CA SER A 53 -8.88 6.53 15.22
C SER A 53 -8.84 5.26 14.35
N LEU A 54 -8.56 4.11 14.98
CA LEU A 54 -8.63 2.83 14.28
C LEU A 54 -10.06 2.52 13.80
N ILE A 55 -11.08 2.93 14.54
CA ILE A 55 -12.48 2.73 14.10
C ILE A 55 -12.78 3.53 12.84
N GLU A 56 -12.32 4.78 12.73
CA GLU A 56 -12.47 5.57 11.51
C GLU A 56 -11.73 4.93 10.33
N HIS A 57 -10.53 4.41 10.59
CA HIS A 57 -9.77 3.66 9.60
C HIS A 57 -10.53 2.42 9.10
N VAL A 58 -11.01 1.56 10.01
CA VAL A 58 -11.67 0.31 9.65
C VAL A 58 -13.04 0.56 9.00
N SER A 59 -13.86 1.44 9.58
CA SER A 59 -15.20 1.76 9.08
C SER A 59 -15.19 2.63 7.81
N LYS A 60 -14.05 3.27 7.49
CA LYS A 60 -13.91 4.29 6.45
C LYS A 60 -14.84 5.49 6.62
N VAL A 61 -15.39 5.70 7.83
CA VAL A 61 -16.18 6.87 8.20
C VAL A 61 -15.29 7.83 8.98
N TYR A 62 -14.86 8.90 8.32
CA TYR A 62 -13.92 9.88 8.89
C TYR A 62 -14.68 11.07 9.47
N GLY A 63 -14.28 11.49 10.66
CA GLY A 63 -14.75 12.68 11.35
C GLY A 63 -14.46 13.96 10.57
N LYS A 64 -15.07 15.06 11.03
CA LYS A 64 -14.90 16.38 10.41
C LYS A 64 -13.42 16.78 10.43
N GLY A 65 -12.87 17.04 9.25
CA GLY A 65 -11.46 17.43 9.12
C GLY A 65 -10.49 16.25 9.14
N HIS A 66 -10.95 15.00 9.14
CA HIS A 66 -10.14 13.81 8.86
C HIS A 66 -10.23 13.44 7.37
N SER A 67 -9.26 12.68 6.86
CA SER A 67 -9.23 12.28 5.44
C SER A 67 -8.51 10.94 5.27
N PRO A 68 -8.97 10.08 4.34
CA PRO A 68 -8.27 8.82 4.01
C PRO A 68 -6.83 9.01 3.53
N MET A 69 -6.49 10.18 2.98
CA MET A 69 -5.12 10.48 2.54
C MET A 69 -4.19 10.83 3.71
N ARG A 70 -4.75 11.03 4.90
CA ARG A 70 -4.02 11.34 6.13
C ARG A 70 -4.13 10.22 7.16
N ASP A 71 -4.62 9.06 6.74
CA ASP A 71 -4.80 7.88 7.56
C ASP A 71 -3.45 7.33 8.04
N PRO A 72 -3.21 7.26 9.37
CA PRO A 72 -1.96 6.77 9.94
C PRO A 72 -1.90 5.24 10.04
N TRP A 73 -2.94 4.52 9.63
CA TRP A 73 -3.03 3.08 9.86
C TRP A 73 -2.68 2.27 8.61
N ILE A 74 -2.04 1.12 8.82
CA ILE A 74 -1.69 0.13 7.81
C ILE A 74 -2.41 -1.17 8.16
N SER A 75 -3.46 -1.50 7.42
CA SER A 75 -4.21 -2.75 7.60
C SER A 75 -3.33 -3.99 7.36
N THR A 76 -3.46 -4.96 8.25
CA THR A 76 -2.95 -6.33 8.15
C THR A 76 -4.01 -7.29 8.69
N SER A 77 -3.79 -8.59 8.61
CA SER A 77 -4.72 -9.60 9.12
C SER A 77 -3.98 -10.75 9.79
N GLU A 78 -4.61 -11.40 10.75
CA GLU A 78 -4.18 -12.71 11.28
C GLU A 78 -4.26 -13.84 10.24
N ARG A 79 -5.01 -13.64 9.16
CA ARG A 79 -5.33 -14.68 8.19
C ARG A 79 -4.22 -14.85 7.15
N GLU A 80 -3.59 -16.02 7.12
CA GLU A 80 -2.65 -16.38 6.05
C GLU A 80 -3.33 -16.38 4.67
N ASP A 81 -4.64 -16.68 4.67
CA ASP A 81 -5.46 -16.74 3.46
C ASP A 81 -6.00 -15.37 3.00
N ILE A 82 -5.41 -14.26 3.45
CA ILE A 82 -5.80 -12.89 3.05
C ILE A 82 -5.87 -12.71 1.52
N GLY A 83 -4.99 -13.36 0.76
CA GLY A 83 -5.00 -13.30 -0.70
C GLY A 83 -6.15 -14.07 -1.36
N LYS A 84 -6.95 -14.83 -0.59
CA LYS A 84 -8.20 -15.46 -1.05
C LYS A 84 -9.41 -14.56 -0.90
N LEU A 85 -9.29 -13.45 -0.17
CA LEU A 85 -10.42 -12.56 0.03
C LEU A 85 -10.89 -12.00 -1.32
N PRO A 86 -12.22 -11.87 -1.54
CA PRO A 86 -12.78 -11.33 -2.78
C PRO A 86 -12.22 -9.94 -3.14
N THR A 87 -11.71 -9.23 -2.14
CA THR A 87 -11.08 -7.91 -2.23
C THR A 87 -9.79 -7.93 -3.04
N VAL A 88 -9.11 -9.08 -3.10
CA VAL A 88 -7.87 -9.31 -3.83
C VAL A 88 -8.18 -9.79 -5.24
N SER A 89 -8.74 -8.89 -6.06
CA SER A 89 -9.18 -9.18 -7.44
C SER A 89 -8.05 -9.22 -8.48
N LYS A 90 -6.83 -8.85 -8.10
CA LYS A 90 -5.67 -8.75 -8.99
C LYS A 90 -4.51 -9.59 -8.45
N PRO A 91 -3.56 -10.02 -9.30
CA PRO A 91 -2.31 -10.57 -8.82
C PRO A 91 -1.68 -9.63 -7.79
N CYS A 92 -1.36 -10.15 -6.61
CA CYS A 92 -0.79 -9.39 -5.52
C CYS A 92 0.37 -10.15 -4.87
N TRP A 93 1.12 -9.47 -4.02
CA TRP A 93 2.07 -10.07 -3.11
C TRP A 93 1.44 -10.15 -1.73
N VAL A 94 1.66 -11.26 -1.03
CA VAL A 94 1.34 -11.41 0.38
C VAL A 94 2.64 -11.41 1.14
N TYR A 95 2.71 -10.54 2.14
CA TYR A 95 3.87 -10.35 3.01
C TYR A 95 3.53 -10.86 4.40
N VAL A 96 4.42 -11.69 4.95
CA VAL A 96 4.35 -12.19 6.33
C VAL A 96 5.22 -11.29 7.20
N ILE A 97 4.61 -10.68 8.20
CA ILE A 97 5.20 -9.65 9.04
C ILE A 97 5.35 -10.21 10.45
N ASP A 98 6.59 -10.30 10.95
CA ASP A 98 6.91 -10.58 12.35
C ASP A 98 6.55 -9.36 13.19
N THR A 99 5.73 -9.55 14.22
CA THR A 99 5.28 -8.44 15.06
C THR A 99 6.10 -8.29 16.32
N LYS A 100 6.99 -9.24 16.68
CA LYS A 100 7.64 -9.29 18.00
C LYS A 100 8.30 -7.98 18.41
N ASP A 101 9.05 -7.37 17.51
CA ASP A 101 9.79 -6.13 17.77
C ASP A 101 8.97 -4.85 17.51
N ILE A 102 7.74 -4.99 17.00
CA ILE A 102 6.86 -3.88 16.62
C ILE A 102 5.44 -4.02 17.17
N ALA A 103 5.22 -4.91 18.14
CA ALA A 103 3.89 -5.23 18.67
C ALA A 103 3.20 -4.00 19.26
N ASN A 104 3.96 -3.09 19.86
CA ASN A 104 3.46 -1.82 20.39
C ASN A 104 2.91 -0.85 19.31
N ARG A 105 3.09 -1.15 18.03
CA ARG A 105 2.52 -0.38 16.91
C ARG A 105 1.18 -0.91 16.43
N PHE A 106 0.79 -2.11 16.87
CA PHE A 106 -0.42 -2.77 16.41
C PHE A 106 -1.57 -2.59 17.38
N GLU A 107 -2.76 -2.42 16.81
CA GLU A 107 -4.02 -2.46 17.54
C GLU A 107 -5.00 -3.37 16.78
N SER A 108 -5.75 -4.18 17.54
CA SER A 108 -6.79 -5.05 16.97
C SER A 108 -8.01 -4.22 16.62
N ALA A 109 -8.54 -4.39 15.40
CA ALA A 109 -9.79 -3.75 15.00
C ALA A 109 -10.94 -4.17 15.93
N ASP A 110 -11.10 -5.46 16.21
CA ASP A 110 -12.17 -5.95 17.11
C ASP A 110 -12.02 -5.37 18.52
N GLY A 111 -10.79 -5.32 19.04
CA GLY A 111 -10.50 -4.69 20.34
C GLY A 111 -10.87 -3.21 20.40
N ALA A 112 -10.55 -2.44 19.36
CA ALA A 112 -10.89 -1.02 19.28
C ALA A 112 -12.41 -0.79 19.26
N PHE A 113 -13.16 -1.57 18.49
CA PHE A 113 -14.63 -1.50 18.47
C PHE A 113 -15.25 -1.90 19.81
N GLN A 114 -14.78 -2.99 20.43
CA GLN A 114 -15.26 -3.45 21.73
C GLN A 114 -15.04 -2.39 22.83
N LYS A 115 -13.89 -1.70 22.81
CA LYS A 115 -13.57 -0.62 23.75
C LYS A 115 -14.57 0.55 23.69
N GLU A 116 -15.15 0.79 22.51
CA GLU A 116 -16.20 1.81 22.33
C GLU A 116 -17.63 1.26 22.48
N GLY A 117 -17.78 -0.03 22.86
CA GLY A 117 -19.09 -0.67 22.95
C GLY A 117 -19.79 -0.81 21.59
N LYS A 118 -19.02 -0.92 20.50
CA LYS A 118 -19.52 -1.03 19.12
C LYS A 118 -19.25 -2.43 18.57
N GLU A 119 -20.09 -2.86 17.62
CA GLU A 119 -19.85 -4.08 16.84
C GLU A 119 -18.92 -3.78 15.67
N ASN A 120 -17.89 -4.61 15.47
CA ASN A 120 -16.99 -4.52 14.32
C ASN A 120 -17.67 -5.07 13.05
N PRO A 121 -17.96 -4.25 12.02
CA PRO A 121 -18.62 -4.70 10.80
C PRO A 121 -17.76 -5.65 9.94
N HIS A 122 -16.47 -5.78 10.24
CA HIS A 122 -15.48 -6.55 9.48
C HIS A 122 -14.78 -7.61 10.34
N LYS A 123 -15.47 -8.20 11.34
CA LYS A 123 -14.88 -9.15 12.29
C LYS A 123 -14.21 -10.37 11.64
N ASP A 124 -14.70 -10.81 10.48
CA ASP A 124 -14.16 -11.95 9.73
C ASP A 124 -12.83 -11.66 9.03
N GLU A 125 -12.46 -10.38 8.90
CA GLU A 125 -11.18 -9.97 8.35
C GLU A 125 -10.03 -10.15 9.35
N LYS A 126 -10.35 -10.31 10.65
CA LYS A 126 -9.36 -10.44 11.74
C LYS A 126 -8.26 -9.37 11.62
N GLU A 127 -8.69 -8.14 11.39
CA GLU A 127 -7.79 -7.02 11.10
C GLU A 127 -6.99 -6.61 12.34
N TRP A 128 -5.69 -6.46 12.11
CA TRP A 128 -4.76 -5.73 12.98
C TRP A 128 -4.17 -4.60 12.17
N ALA A 129 -4.11 -3.40 12.73
CA ALA A 129 -3.55 -2.26 12.03
C ALA A 129 -2.29 -1.76 12.72
N ALA A 130 -1.21 -1.59 11.95
CA ALA A 130 -0.01 -0.94 12.43
C ALA A 130 -0.13 0.57 12.26
N LYS A 131 0.31 1.34 13.25
CA LYS A 131 0.40 2.80 13.17
C LYS A 131 1.70 3.24 12.49
N LEU A 132 1.58 4.18 11.56
CA LEU A 132 2.62 4.88 10.80
C LEU A 132 3.46 4.02 9.84
N ASP A 133 4.17 3.01 10.35
CA ASP A 133 5.04 2.21 9.51
C ASP A 133 5.31 0.80 10.03
N ILE A 134 5.50 -0.11 9.07
CA ILE A 134 5.99 -1.47 9.28
C ILE A 134 7.36 -1.54 8.59
N PRO A 135 8.47 -1.64 9.33
CA PRO A 135 9.80 -1.62 8.75
C PRO A 135 10.05 -2.88 7.92
N GLN A 136 10.89 -2.75 6.88
CA GLN A 136 11.27 -3.89 6.03
C GLN A 136 11.84 -5.06 6.82
N THR A 137 12.58 -4.78 7.90
CA THR A 137 13.21 -5.80 8.78
C THR A 137 12.20 -6.70 9.47
N SER A 138 10.95 -6.24 9.63
CA SER A 138 9.87 -7.06 10.18
C SER A 138 9.21 -7.97 9.13
N ILE A 139 9.52 -7.82 7.84
CA ILE A 139 8.99 -8.68 6.79
C ILE A 139 9.88 -9.93 6.68
N LYS A 140 9.37 -11.08 7.10
CA LYS A 140 10.10 -12.36 7.12
C LYS A 140 10.17 -12.99 5.74
N GLU A 141 9.02 -13.05 5.11
CA GLU A 141 8.83 -13.73 3.85
C GLU A 141 7.67 -13.14 3.06
N PHE A 142 7.63 -13.45 1.77
CA PHE A 142 6.57 -13.03 0.87
C PHE A 142 6.42 -13.98 -0.29
N TYR A 143 5.23 -13.97 -0.88
CA TYR A 143 4.90 -14.78 -2.04
C TYR A 143 3.85 -14.07 -2.89
N ARG A 144 3.81 -14.39 -4.18
CA ARG A 144 2.83 -13.85 -5.10
C ARG A 144 1.61 -14.74 -5.15
N MET A 145 0.42 -14.13 -5.17
CA MET A 145 -0.85 -14.81 -5.41
C MET A 145 -1.50 -14.25 -6.67
N TRP A 146 -2.16 -15.11 -7.44
CA TRP A 146 -2.93 -14.70 -8.62
C TRP A 146 -4.03 -15.70 -8.92
N ASN A 147 -5.08 -15.23 -9.58
CA ASN A 147 -6.13 -16.09 -10.11
C ASN A 147 -5.73 -16.54 -11.53
N ASP A 148 -5.73 -17.85 -11.75
CA ASP A 148 -5.57 -18.48 -13.06
C ASP A 148 -6.84 -19.30 -13.38
N LYS A 149 -7.71 -18.73 -14.22
CA LYS A 149 -8.97 -19.34 -14.68
C LYS A 149 -9.87 -19.86 -13.54
N GLY A 150 -10.05 -19.05 -12.50
CA GLY A 150 -10.86 -19.40 -11.33
C GLY A 150 -10.10 -20.18 -10.26
N THR A 151 -8.90 -20.66 -10.56
CA THR A 151 -8.03 -21.34 -9.57
C THR A 151 -7.03 -20.36 -9.00
N LEU A 152 -7.05 -20.18 -7.68
CA LEU A 152 -6.06 -19.36 -7.01
C LEU A 152 -4.71 -20.09 -6.97
N LYS A 153 -3.65 -19.42 -7.42
CA LYS A 153 -2.27 -19.91 -7.46
C LYS A 153 -1.39 -19.10 -6.52
N ARG A 154 -0.32 -19.73 -6.05
CA ARG A 154 0.71 -19.17 -5.17
C ARG A 154 2.09 -19.45 -5.78
N SER A 155 3.01 -18.49 -5.74
CA SER A 155 4.41 -18.74 -6.10
C SER A 155 5.14 -19.52 -5.01
N LYS A 156 6.42 -19.85 -5.23
CA LYS A 156 7.32 -20.15 -4.13
C LYS A 156 7.37 -19.00 -3.11
N VAL A 157 7.71 -19.34 -1.88
CA VAL A 157 7.97 -18.37 -0.81
C VAL A 157 9.38 -17.82 -0.98
N TYR A 158 9.52 -16.53 -0.71
CA TYR A 158 10.78 -15.81 -0.77
C TYR A 158 11.06 -15.13 0.55
N THR A 159 12.33 -15.10 0.90
CA THR A 159 12.94 -14.18 1.86
C THR A 159 13.66 -13.07 1.10
N TRP A 160 14.16 -12.05 1.78
CA TRP A 160 14.97 -11.02 1.13
C TRP A 160 16.21 -11.59 0.44
N ASP A 161 16.87 -12.59 1.03
CA ASP A 161 18.08 -13.22 0.48
C ASP A 161 17.77 -14.03 -0.78
N THR A 162 16.74 -14.88 -0.73
CA THR A 162 16.35 -15.72 -1.88
C THR A 162 15.71 -14.90 -2.99
N TRP A 163 15.10 -13.75 -2.68
CA TRP A 163 14.65 -12.79 -3.68
C TRP A 163 15.82 -12.15 -4.43
N ALA A 164 16.84 -11.69 -3.71
CA ALA A 164 18.02 -11.08 -4.32
C ALA A 164 18.75 -12.06 -5.26
N GLN A 165 18.83 -13.34 -4.89
CA GLN A 165 19.36 -14.40 -5.77
C GLN A 165 18.54 -14.56 -7.05
N ARG A 166 17.20 -14.59 -6.93
CA ARG A 166 16.29 -14.69 -8.09
C ARG A 166 16.45 -13.51 -9.06
N GLU A 167 16.65 -12.30 -8.55
CA GLU A 167 16.88 -11.12 -9.40
C GLU A 167 18.14 -11.29 -10.25
N GLN A 168 19.23 -11.75 -9.64
CA GLN A 168 20.48 -12.00 -10.34
C GLN A 168 20.35 -13.08 -11.43
N GLU A 169 19.56 -14.13 -11.17
CA GLU A 169 19.28 -15.18 -12.15
C GLU A 169 18.48 -14.66 -13.36
N ASN A 170 17.47 -13.81 -13.14
CA ASN A 170 16.67 -13.26 -14.24
C ASN A 170 17.46 -12.24 -15.07
N ASP A 171 18.22 -11.36 -14.41
CA ASP A 171 19.07 -10.38 -15.11
C ASP A 171 20.18 -11.07 -15.94
N GLY A 172 20.65 -12.23 -15.49
CA GLY A 172 21.61 -13.06 -16.22
C GLY A 172 21.06 -13.76 -17.46
N GLN A 173 19.74 -14.02 -17.53
CA GLN A 173 19.11 -14.68 -18.68
C GLN A 173 18.78 -13.70 -19.82
N ASP A 174 18.52 -12.43 -19.51
CA ASP A 174 18.31 -11.39 -20.53
C ASP A 174 19.62 -10.89 -21.16
N GLY A 175 20.76 -11.13 -20.51
CA GLY A 175 22.09 -10.78 -21.01
C GLY A 175 22.64 -11.64 -22.16
N ASN A 176 21.99 -12.77 -22.49
CA ASN A 176 22.46 -13.69 -23.56
C ASN A 176 21.39 -13.99 -24.63
N GLY A 177 20.27 -13.28 -24.60
CA GLY A 177 19.26 -13.32 -25.66
C GLY A 177 19.73 -12.57 -26.90
N LYS A 178 20.36 -13.29 -27.84
CA LYS A 178 20.47 -12.88 -29.26
C LYS A 178 19.17 -12.20 -29.68
N GLY A 179 19.21 -10.89 -29.88
CA GLY A 179 18.08 -10.12 -30.39
C GLY A 179 17.58 -10.73 -31.70
N LYS A 180 16.48 -11.48 -31.65
CA LYS A 180 15.69 -11.73 -32.85
C LYS A 180 15.09 -10.40 -33.24
N GLY A 181 15.63 -9.83 -34.31
CA GLY A 181 15.25 -8.52 -34.84
C GLY A 181 13.74 -8.38 -34.95
N GLY A 182 13.15 -7.63 -34.02
CA GLY A 182 11.87 -7.01 -34.24
C GLY A 182 12.05 -6.00 -35.37
N LYS A 183 11.42 -6.26 -36.52
CA LYS A 183 11.33 -5.28 -37.61
C LYS A 183 10.80 -3.99 -37.02
N GLY A 184 11.67 -2.97 -36.99
CA GLY A 184 11.35 -1.65 -36.48
C GLY A 184 10.13 -1.10 -37.19
N GLY A 185 9.01 -1.03 -36.47
CA GLY A 185 7.92 -0.14 -36.82
C GLY A 185 8.45 1.28 -36.80
N LYS A 186 8.33 1.96 -37.94
CA LYS A 186 8.77 3.34 -38.16
C LYS A 186 7.91 4.29 -37.32
N GLY A 187 8.18 4.37 -36.02
CA GLY A 187 7.54 5.30 -35.10
C GLY A 187 7.95 6.72 -35.44
N LYS A 188 6.98 7.55 -35.84
CA LYS A 188 7.19 8.99 -36.06
C LYS A 188 7.59 9.62 -34.72
N GLY A 189 8.79 10.21 -34.68
CA GLY A 189 9.40 10.78 -33.49
C GLY A 189 8.55 11.88 -32.86
N GLY A 190 8.13 11.66 -31.62
CA GLY A 190 7.64 12.72 -30.73
C GLY A 190 8.82 13.55 -30.22
N LYS A 191 8.74 14.88 -30.37
CA LYS A 191 9.70 15.85 -29.86
C LYS A 191 9.78 15.77 -28.33
N GLY A 192 10.78 15.06 -27.79
CA GLY A 192 11.14 15.11 -26.37
C GLY A 192 11.83 16.43 -26.03
N LYS A 193 11.37 17.10 -24.96
CA LYS A 193 12.03 18.28 -24.38
C LYS A 193 13.24 17.80 -23.57
N GLY A 194 14.44 18.20 -23.97
CA GLY A 194 15.68 17.87 -23.27
C GLY A 194 15.76 18.50 -21.88
N GLY A 195 15.98 17.69 -20.85
CA GLY A 195 16.38 18.13 -19.53
C GLY A 195 17.87 18.51 -19.52
N LYS A 196 18.20 19.59 -18.81
CA LYS A 196 19.59 20.01 -18.57
C LYS A 196 20.28 19.01 -17.64
N GLY A 197 21.25 18.26 -18.16
CA GLY A 197 22.22 17.52 -17.33
C GLY A 197 23.30 18.47 -16.81
N GLN A 198 23.53 18.49 -15.50
CA GLN A 198 24.71 19.10 -14.90
C GLN A 198 25.91 18.16 -15.10
N GLY A 199 26.95 18.63 -15.79
CA GLY A 199 28.18 17.88 -16.00
C GLY A 199 29.00 17.78 -14.72
N GLY A 200 29.25 16.55 -14.27
CA GLY A 200 30.29 16.25 -13.29
C GLY A 200 31.67 16.29 -13.95
N LYS A 201 32.65 16.92 -13.29
CA LYS A 201 34.06 16.91 -13.69
C LYS A 201 34.66 15.51 -13.45
N GLY A 202 34.77 14.72 -14.51
CA GLY A 202 35.61 13.51 -14.55
C GLY A 202 36.99 13.81 -15.14
N LYS A 203 38.05 13.34 -14.49
CA LYS A 203 39.45 13.48 -14.94
C LYS A 203 39.69 12.68 -16.23
N GLY A 204 40.41 13.31 -17.17
CA GLY A 204 40.53 12.89 -18.57
C GLY A 204 41.30 11.58 -18.81
N GLY A 205 40.72 10.73 -19.64
CA GLY A 205 41.45 9.77 -20.47
C GLY A 205 41.65 10.36 -21.87
N LYS A 206 42.87 10.25 -22.42
CA LYS A 206 43.21 10.67 -23.79
C LYS A 206 42.48 9.79 -24.81
N GLY A 207 41.31 10.24 -25.27
CA GLY A 207 40.62 9.70 -26.44
C GLY A 207 40.87 10.58 -27.67
N LYS A 208 41.25 9.98 -28.80
CA LYS A 208 41.44 10.68 -30.08
C LYS A 208 40.10 11.25 -30.56
N GLY A 209 40.03 12.59 -30.68
CA GLY A 209 38.81 13.31 -31.02
C GLY A 209 38.40 13.14 -32.49
N GLY A 210 37.17 12.67 -32.69
CA GLY A 210 36.46 12.83 -33.96
C GLY A 210 35.89 14.25 -34.08
N LYS A 211 36.06 14.87 -35.26
CA LYS A 211 35.50 16.19 -35.58
C LYS A 211 33.97 16.10 -35.70
N GLY A 212 33.25 16.58 -34.70
CA GLY A 212 31.81 16.87 -34.80
C GLY A 212 31.59 18.30 -35.29
N GLN A 213 30.85 18.47 -36.40
CA GLN A 213 30.41 19.77 -36.89
C GLN A 213 29.29 20.32 -35.98
N GLY A 214 29.51 21.50 -35.38
CA GLY A 214 28.53 22.17 -34.54
C GLY A 214 27.41 22.82 -35.36
N GLY A 215 26.17 22.38 -35.13
CA GLY A 215 24.98 23.05 -35.67
C GLY A 215 24.63 24.32 -34.88
N LYS A 216 24.47 25.44 -35.59
CA LYS A 216 23.96 26.71 -35.04
C LYS A 216 22.48 26.57 -34.62
N GLY A 217 22.21 26.64 -33.32
CA GLY A 217 20.84 26.78 -32.79
C GLY A 217 20.39 28.24 -32.74
N LYS A 218 19.31 28.59 -33.46
CA LYS A 218 18.63 29.88 -33.34
C LYS A 218 17.61 29.83 -32.20
N GLY A 219 17.65 30.82 -31.30
CA GLY A 219 16.75 30.93 -30.15
C GLY A 219 15.31 31.29 -30.56
N GLY A 220 14.34 30.55 -30.01
CA GLY A 220 12.91 30.84 -30.12
C GLY A 220 12.38 31.59 -28.89
N LYS A 221 11.74 32.74 -29.12
CA LYS A 221 10.95 33.48 -28.12
C LYS A 221 9.74 32.66 -27.68
N GLY A 222 9.60 32.40 -26.38
CA GLY A 222 8.39 31.81 -25.80
C GLY A 222 7.31 32.87 -25.57
N LYS A 223 6.06 32.58 -25.99
CA LYS A 223 4.87 33.33 -25.56
C LYS A 223 4.10 32.48 -24.56
N GLY A 224 3.78 33.07 -23.40
CA GLY A 224 2.99 32.45 -22.34
C GLY A 224 1.52 32.31 -22.72
N GLY A 225 0.93 31.15 -22.43
CA GLY A 225 -0.51 30.92 -22.49
C GLY A 225 -1.11 31.06 -21.09
N LYS A 226 -2.07 31.99 -20.93
CA LYS A 226 -2.97 32.06 -19.77
C LYS A 226 -4.09 31.05 -19.97
N GLY A 227 -4.28 30.13 -19.03
CA GLY A 227 -5.44 29.24 -18.97
C GLY A 227 -6.49 29.81 -18.01
N GLN A 228 -7.66 30.19 -18.54
CA GLN A 228 -8.83 30.64 -17.79
C GLN A 228 -9.58 29.46 -17.16
N GLY A 229 -10.10 29.67 -15.95
CA GLY A 229 -10.94 28.72 -15.23
C GLY A 229 -12.36 28.64 -15.79
N GLY A 230 -12.93 27.45 -15.75
CA GLY A 230 -14.35 27.19 -15.98
C GLY A 230 -15.03 26.76 -14.68
N LEU A 231 -15.91 27.60 -14.14
CA LEU A 231 -16.88 27.22 -13.12
C LEU A 231 -18.03 26.45 -13.79
N GLY A 232 -18.11 25.15 -13.54
CA GLY A 232 -19.27 24.33 -13.90
C GLY A 232 -20.26 24.25 -12.74
N LYS A 233 -21.40 24.94 -12.84
CA LYS A 233 -22.58 24.71 -11.99
C LYS A 233 -23.34 23.49 -12.50
N GLY A 234 -23.29 22.38 -11.77
CA GLY A 234 -24.13 21.20 -12.00
C GLY A 234 -25.18 21.05 -10.90
N LYS A 235 -26.45 21.36 -11.20
CA LYS A 235 -27.61 20.92 -10.42
C LYS A 235 -27.90 19.46 -10.78
N GLY A 236 -27.74 18.54 -9.83
CA GLY A 236 -28.05 17.12 -9.98
C GLY A 236 -28.88 16.63 -8.81
N THR A 237 -30.06 16.11 -9.12
CA THR A 237 -31.09 15.61 -8.21
C THR A 237 -30.61 14.38 -7.42
N PHE A 238 -30.84 14.39 -6.11
CA PHE A 238 -30.62 13.23 -5.24
C PHE A 238 -31.66 12.15 -5.53
N ARG A 239 -31.23 11.04 -6.14
CA ARG A 239 -31.97 9.77 -6.13
C ARG A 239 -31.37 8.87 -5.06
N ASN A 240 -32.16 8.69 -4.00
CA ASN A 240 -31.94 7.74 -2.92
C ASN A 240 -32.15 6.32 -3.45
N GLY A 241 -31.26 5.39 -3.14
CA GLY A 241 -31.40 3.98 -3.51
C GLY A 241 -30.24 3.41 -4.31
N ARG A 242 -29.14 3.09 -3.62
CA ARG A 242 -28.23 2.05 -4.09
C ARG A 242 -27.58 1.34 -2.92
N ARG A 243 -27.87 0.04 -2.83
CA ARG A 243 -27.27 -0.94 -1.91
C ARG A 243 -25.76 -0.75 -1.87
N HIS A 244 -25.19 -0.79 -0.67
CA HIS A 244 -23.77 -0.78 -0.39
C HIS A 244 -23.09 -1.90 -1.18
N GLN A 245 -22.58 -1.60 -2.37
CA GLN A 245 -21.46 -2.35 -2.89
C GLN A 245 -20.25 -1.85 -2.13
N ALA A 246 -19.65 -2.73 -1.34
CA ALA A 246 -18.38 -2.49 -0.69
C ALA A 246 -17.40 -1.98 -1.76
N VAL A 247 -17.09 -0.69 -1.68
CA VAL A 247 -16.01 -0.08 -2.45
C VAL A 247 -14.74 -0.59 -1.79
N TYR A 248 -14.33 -1.79 -2.18
CA TYR A 248 -13.05 -2.33 -1.81
C TYR A 248 -12.00 -1.46 -2.49
N VAL A 249 -11.38 -0.59 -1.69
CA VAL A 249 -10.16 0.08 -2.09
C VAL A 249 -9.15 -1.03 -2.33
N THR A 250 -8.89 -1.26 -3.61
CA THR A 250 -7.70 -1.98 -4.04
C THR A 250 -6.51 -1.22 -3.44
N PHE A 251 -5.82 -1.85 -2.49
CA PHE A 251 -4.64 -1.30 -1.82
C PHE A 251 -3.48 -1.10 -2.79
#